data_AF-A0A1F3TZV6-F1
#
_entry.id   AF-A0A1F3TZV6-F1
#
_cell.length_a   1.000
_cell.length_b   1.000
_cell.length_c   1.000
_cell.angle_alpha   90.00
_cell.angle_beta   90.00
_cell.angle_gamma   90.00
#
_symmetry.space_group_name_H-M   'P 1'
#
loop_
_entity.id
_entity.type
_entity.pdbx_description
1 polymer ?
#
loop_
_entity_poly.entity_id
_entity_poly.type
_entity_poly.pdbx_seq_one_letter_code
_entity_poly.pdbx_strand_id
1 'polypeptide(L)'
;MDMLISSQMRKLGTLSILAMSALIIFTSCSPGYYKSIDQASTDISNSLGCNNVQSKVFDAFYSLIDQEQIIPDANDLKSALDKKIDEIENKVDSVAQQKQVSALRIDLHQLVDLMLEESLSNPNITWKEQIQKLIEYEMEDRTEAQTVVTSQKISLKVESIKKAATELSLGCEATPSPAPMPNPTPTPVPRPGDQAQIIPMSKGIDRVFSTAYQSCRVLDLPEMDRSTSSVVGIERVGTHSDGIGGKRVISNLASVQNTHYYIRGIASESQCKEVRETPLIYDYGGSPAISGNAINFFANAGSGTEVLGVDCSAYVSSAIAVAGLRYKPSLENKPIYIRQNSAKFIDAELSGFSCFENISVSKTHSIQPGDIVGVKGHVVAVDRIGADPFGLGLLSSVEQCGSLNYKNFDIGVTQSSPSKNGIGINKYVIKDYLDETSKMRTAFVEMGKQSCLAYFLNKSIKPKSTEWGFLRHKGTTECMAPRVTLAGESCTQKCF
;
A
#
# COMPACT_ATOMS: atom_id res chain seq x y z
N MET A 1 25.63 64.80 10.49
CA MET A 1 26.96 65.19 9.98
C MET A 1 27.56 64.00 9.27
N ASP A 2 27.67 63.89 7.95
CA ASP A 2 27.12 64.52 6.74
C ASP A 2 27.48 63.49 5.64
N MET A 3 26.55 62.92 4.88
CA MET A 3 25.95 63.46 3.65
C MET A 3 26.98 63.91 2.59
N LEU A 4 27.05 63.18 1.47
CA LEU A 4 27.42 63.59 0.10
C LEU A 4 27.27 62.33 -0.79
N ILE A 5 26.19 62.10 -1.54
CA ILE A 5 25.68 62.80 -2.74
C ILE A 5 26.70 62.81 -3.90
N SER A 6 26.41 62.02 -4.93
CA SER A 6 26.64 62.41 -6.32
C SER A 6 25.57 61.78 -7.22
N SER A 7 24.70 62.64 -7.74
CA SER A 7 23.74 62.39 -8.80
C SER A 7 24.31 62.88 -10.13
N GLN A 8 23.86 62.29 -11.25
CA GLN A 8 23.40 62.94 -12.50
C GLN A 8 23.46 61.87 -13.61
N MET A 9 22.35 61.26 -14.00
CA MET A 9 21.35 61.75 -14.98
C MET A 9 21.90 62.07 -16.37
N ARG A 10 21.39 61.33 -17.37
CA ARG A 10 20.87 61.72 -18.72
C ARG A 10 21.06 60.53 -19.66
N LYS A 11 20.16 60.15 -20.57
CA LYS A 11 18.81 60.58 -20.97
C LYS A 11 18.39 59.61 -22.10
N LEU A 12 17.08 59.39 -22.22
CA LEU A 12 16.33 59.03 -23.44
C LEU A 12 16.60 57.68 -24.15
N GLY A 13 15.57 56.83 -24.09
CA GLY A 13 14.65 56.76 -25.23
C GLY A 13 14.71 55.50 -26.08
N THR A 14 13.90 54.49 -25.71
CA THR A 14 13.18 53.68 -26.70
C THR A 14 11.92 53.11 -26.08
N LEU A 15 10.81 53.47 -26.71
CA LEU A 15 9.44 53.07 -26.46
C LEU A 15 9.28 51.59 -26.87
N SER A 16 9.33 50.65 -25.91
CA SER A 16 8.93 49.25 -26.16
C SER A 16 7.60 48.98 -25.47
N ILE A 17 6.55 49.04 -26.28
CA ILE A 17 5.23 48.47 -25.99
C ILE A 17 5.44 46.95 -25.88
N LEU A 18 5.72 46.45 -24.67
CA LEU A 18 5.75 45.01 -24.43
C LEU A 18 4.32 44.55 -24.21
N ALA A 19 3.79 43.86 -25.21
CA ALA A 19 2.49 43.23 -25.20
C ALA A 19 2.32 42.38 -23.94
N MET A 20 1.33 42.75 -23.14
CA MET A 20 0.79 41.96 -22.04
C MET A 20 0.02 40.79 -22.67
N SER A 21 0.77 39.80 -23.20
CA SER A 21 0.23 38.53 -23.65
C SER A 21 -0.31 37.80 -22.44
N ALA A 22 -1.60 38.04 -22.16
CA ALA A 22 -2.40 37.19 -21.30
C ALA A 22 -2.34 35.76 -21.87
N LEU A 23 -1.42 34.96 -21.36
CA LEU A 23 -1.49 33.51 -21.38
C LEU A 23 -2.69 33.13 -20.52
N ILE A 24 -3.88 33.28 -21.11
CA ILE A 24 -5.06 32.50 -20.73
C ILE A 24 -4.69 31.07 -21.15
N ILE A 25 -3.95 30.39 -20.27
CA ILE A 25 -3.86 28.94 -20.29
C ILE A 25 -5.30 28.52 -20.00
N PHE A 26 -6.07 28.33 -21.06
CA PHE A 26 -7.32 27.60 -20.97
C PHE A 26 -6.91 26.25 -20.40
N THR A 27 -7.15 26.06 -19.10
CA THR A 27 -7.20 24.76 -18.46
C THR A 27 -8.38 24.06 -19.10
N SER A 28 -8.19 23.57 -20.32
CA SER A 28 -9.13 22.71 -20.98
C SER A 28 -9.23 21.48 -20.08
N CYS A 29 -10.32 21.42 -19.30
CA CYS A 29 -10.67 20.24 -18.53
C CYS A 29 -10.48 19.04 -19.46
N SER A 30 -9.54 18.16 -19.13
CA SER A 30 -9.26 16.99 -19.96
C SER A 30 -10.58 16.24 -20.14
N PRO A 31 -11.03 15.97 -21.38
CA PRO A 31 -12.26 15.20 -21.62
C PRO A 31 -12.31 13.85 -20.88
N GLY A 32 -11.15 13.32 -20.45
CA GLY A 32 -11.06 12.13 -19.60
C GLY A 32 -11.72 12.31 -18.22
N TYR A 33 -11.55 13.46 -17.57
CA TYR A 33 -12.01 13.68 -16.20
C TYR A 33 -13.53 13.53 -16.04
N TYR A 34 -14.30 14.22 -16.89
CA TYR A 34 -15.76 14.14 -16.84
C TYR A 34 -16.27 12.74 -17.21
N LYS A 35 -15.55 12.02 -18.07
CA LYS A 35 -15.88 10.63 -18.39
C LYS A 35 -15.67 9.72 -17.18
N SER A 36 -14.60 9.93 -16.41
CA SER A 36 -14.32 9.17 -15.19
C SER A 36 -15.32 9.49 -14.07
N ILE A 37 -15.75 10.74 -13.93
CA ILE A 37 -16.86 11.12 -13.03
C ILE A 37 -18.16 10.43 -13.43
N ASP A 38 -18.53 10.47 -14.73
CA ASP A 38 -19.75 9.81 -15.21
C ASP A 38 -19.68 8.29 -14.97
N GLN A 39 -18.54 7.65 -15.27
CA GLN A 39 -18.31 6.24 -14.99
C GLN A 39 -18.47 5.91 -13.50
N ALA A 40 -17.83 6.67 -12.61
CA ALA A 40 -17.95 6.47 -11.17
C ALA A 40 -19.40 6.65 -10.69
N SER A 41 -20.13 7.64 -11.21
CA SER A 41 -21.55 7.84 -10.89
C SER A 41 -22.43 6.67 -11.37
N THR A 42 -22.13 6.11 -12.56
CA THR A 42 -22.78 4.91 -13.08
C THR A 42 -22.47 3.70 -12.21
N ASP A 43 -21.22 3.49 -11.81
CA ASP A 43 -20.82 2.36 -10.96
C ASP A 43 -21.50 2.42 -9.59
N ILE A 44 -21.57 3.62 -8.99
CA ILE A 44 -22.30 3.85 -7.74
C ILE A 44 -23.79 3.54 -7.93
N SER A 45 -24.44 4.11 -8.95
CA SER A 45 -25.86 3.90 -9.23
C SER A 45 -26.21 2.42 -9.47
N ASN A 46 -25.39 1.72 -10.25
CA ASN A 46 -25.57 0.30 -10.56
C ASN A 46 -25.34 -0.60 -9.33
N SER A 47 -24.64 -0.09 -8.32
CA SER A 47 -24.35 -0.82 -7.08
C SER A 47 -25.42 -0.70 -6.00
N LEU A 48 -26.40 0.21 -6.13
CA LEU A 48 -27.34 0.54 -5.06
C LEU A 48 -28.16 -0.66 -4.60
N GLY A 49 -28.50 -1.58 -5.50
CA GLY A 49 -29.23 -2.82 -5.20
C GLY A 49 -28.35 -3.99 -4.71
N CYS A 50 -27.03 -3.80 -4.59
CA CYS A 50 -26.09 -4.87 -4.25
C CYS A 50 -25.91 -5.03 -2.74
N ASN A 51 -25.78 -6.28 -2.27
CA ASN A 51 -25.49 -6.59 -0.86
C ASN A 51 -24.19 -5.96 -0.35
N ASN A 52 -23.23 -5.71 -1.25
CA ASN A 52 -21.93 -5.09 -0.98
C ASN A 52 -21.83 -3.65 -1.51
N VAL A 53 -22.94 -2.90 -1.55
CA VAL A 53 -22.96 -1.49 -2.03
C VAL A 53 -21.87 -0.63 -1.40
N GLN A 54 -21.55 -0.80 -0.10
CA GLN A 54 -20.46 -0.05 0.55
C GLN A 54 -19.13 -0.22 -0.19
N SER A 55 -18.69 -1.47 -0.37
CA SER A 55 -17.43 -1.79 -1.04
C SER A 55 -17.43 -1.27 -2.48
N LYS A 56 -18.54 -1.41 -3.21
CA LYS A 56 -18.65 -0.94 -4.60
C LYS A 56 -18.58 0.57 -4.72
N VAL A 57 -19.16 1.31 -3.77
CA VAL A 57 -19.01 2.77 -3.73
C VAL A 57 -17.54 3.14 -3.47
N PHE A 58 -16.88 2.49 -2.51
CA PHE A 58 -15.43 2.69 -2.31
C PHE A 58 -14.63 2.40 -3.60
N ASP A 59 -14.95 1.31 -4.30
CA ASP A 59 -14.29 0.94 -5.57
C ASP A 59 -14.44 2.02 -6.66
N ALA A 60 -15.63 2.63 -6.77
CA ALA A 60 -15.86 3.74 -7.70
C ALA A 60 -14.99 4.97 -7.35
N PHE A 61 -14.88 5.32 -6.08
CA PHE A 61 -14.02 6.41 -5.63
C PHE A 61 -12.53 6.11 -5.82
N TYR A 62 -12.08 4.89 -5.50
CA TYR A 62 -10.71 4.47 -5.75
C TYR A 62 -10.38 4.56 -7.23
N SER A 63 -11.23 4.00 -8.09
CA SER A 63 -11.03 4.05 -9.54
C SER A 63 -10.93 5.48 -10.05
N LEU A 64 -11.85 6.36 -9.63
CA LEU A 64 -11.85 7.76 -10.04
C LEU A 64 -10.58 8.50 -9.63
N ILE A 65 -10.21 8.43 -8.34
CA ILE A 65 -9.09 9.20 -7.79
C ILE A 65 -7.74 8.63 -8.27
N ASP A 66 -7.61 7.31 -8.37
CA ASP A 66 -6.36 6.65 -8.79
C ASP A 66 -6.09 6.82 -10.29
N GLN A 67 -7.13 6.74 -11.14
CA GLN A 67 -6.99 6.90 -12.59
C GLN A 67 -6.70 8.34 -12.99
N GLU A 68 -7.44 9.30 -12.43
CA GLU A 68 -7.26 10.71 -12.76
C GLU A 68 -6.11 11.36 -11.98
N GLN A 69 -5.64 10.71 -10.92
CA GLN A 69 -4.61 11.24 -9.99
C GLN A 69 -4.95 12.63 -9.45
N ILE A 70 -6.25 12.91 -9.32
CA ILE A 70 -6.80 14.14 -8.76
C ILE A 70 -8.01 13.81 -7.89
N ILE A 71 -8.27 14.69 -6.93
CA ILE A 71 -9.45 14.59 -6.09
C ILE A 71 -10.62 15.18 -6.87
N PRO A 72 -11.75 14.46 -7.04
CA PRO A 72 -12.88 14.97 -7.78
C PRO A 72 -13.55 16.13 -7.03
N ASP A 73 -14.10 17.10 -7.77
CA ASP A 73 -14.97 18.10 -7.17
C ASP A 73 -16.27 17.40 -6.71
N ALA A 74 -16.65 17.68 -5.45
CA ALA A 74 -17.81 17.05 -4.85
C ALA A 74 -19.13 17.41 -5.57
N ASN A 75 -19.26 18.64 -6.09
CA ASN A 75 -20.46 19.08 -6.79
C ASN A 75 -20.55 18.49 -8.19
N ASP A 76 -19.43 18.33 -8.90
CA ASP A 76 -19.40 17.65 -10.19
C ASP A 76 -19.85 16.19 -10.05
N LEU A 77 -19.35 15.48 -9.03
CA LEU A 77 -19.77 14.10 -8.76
C LEU A 77 -21.23 13.99 -8.33
N LYS A 78 -21.72 14.89 -7.46
CA LYS A 78 -23.14 14.97 -7.07
C LYS A 78 -24.04 15.23 -8.28
N SER A 79 -23.65 16.16 -9.15
CA SER A 79 -24.39 16.49 -10.37
C SER A 79 -24.45 15.32 -11.35
N ALA A 80 -23.37 14.52 -11.43
CA ALA A 80 -23.37 13.29 -12.23
C ALA A 80 -24.29 12.22 -11.62
N LEU A 81 -24.27 12.05 -10.30
CA LEU A 81 -25.19 11.16 -9.58
C LEU A 81 -26.64 11.58 -9.74
N ASP A 82 -26.95 12.87 -9.67
CA ASP A 82 -28.32 13.39 -9.87
C ASP A 82 -28.90 12.94 -11.21
N LYS A 83 -28.11 12.98 -12.29
CA LYS A 83 -28.55 12.48 -13.60
C LYS A 83 -28.94 11.00 -13.55
N LYS A 84 -28.16 10.15 -12.85
CA LYS A 84 -28.49 8.72 -12.72
C LYS A 84 -29.71 8.50 -11.82
N ILE A 85 -29.90 9.34 -10.80
CA ILE A 85 -31.06 9.27 -9.91
C ILE A 85 -32.33 9.74 -10.64
N ASP A 86 -32.24 10.75 -11.51
CA ASP A 86 -33.36 11.20 -12.34
C ASP A 86 -33.84 10.06 -13.27
N GLU A 87 -32.94 9.21 -13.77
CA GLU A 87 -33.31 8.00 -14.52
C GLU A 87 -34.09 6.98 -13.67
N ILE A 88 -33.82 6.89 -12.36
CA ILE A 88 -34.59 6.08 -11.42
C ILE A 88 -35.94 6.75 -11.13
N GLU A 89 -35.95 8.07 -10.94
CA GLU A 89 -37.16 8.86 -10.68
C GLU A 89 -38.19 8.71 -11.81
N ASN A 90 -37.72 8.73 -13.05
CA ASN A 90 -38.57 8.55 -14.24
C ASN A 90 -39.14 7.13 -14.39
N LYS A 91 -38.69 6.15 -13.59
CA LYS A 91 -39.18 4.76 -13.60
C LYS A 91 -40.13 4.45 -12.44
N VAL A 92 -40.38 5.39 -11.53
CA VAL A 92 -41.26 5.18 -10.39
C VAL A 92 -42.60 5.89 -10.56
N ASP A 93 -43.69 5.17 -10.32
CA ASP A 93 -45.05 5.67 -10.62
C ASP A 93 -45.81 6.15 -9.37
N SER A 94 -45.28 5.89 -8.17
CA SER A 94 -45.95 6.23 -6.92
C SER A 94 -45.27 7.37 -6.15
N VAL A 95 -46.08 8.22 -5.52
CA VAL A 95 -45.61 9.30 -4.62
C VAL A 95 -44.73 8.76 -3.48
N ALA A 96 -45.03 7.55 -2.99
CA ALA A 96 -44.24 6.89 -1.97
C ALA A 96 -42.82 6.56 -2.47
N GLN A 97 -42.69 6.03 -3.69
CA GLN A 97 -41.39 5.77 -4.30
C GLN A 97 -40.65 7.07 -4.64
N GLN A 98 -41.32 8.12 -5.12
CA GLN A 98 -40.70 9.43 -5.34
C GLN A 98 -40.06 10.02 -4.07
N LYS A 99 -40.72 9.83 -2.92
CA LYS A 99 -40.15 10.20 -1.62
C LYS A 99 -38.88 9.39 -1.30
N GLN A 100 -38.84 8.10 -1.64
CA GLN A 100 -37.65 7.27 -1.46
C GLN A 100 -36.51 7.66 -2.41
N VAL A 101 -36.81 8.02 -3.67
CA VAL A 101 -35.82 8.56 -4.60
C VAL A 101 -35.21 9.86 -4.07
N SER A 102 -36.04 10.76 -3.53
CA SER A 102 -35.56 12.00 -2.91
C SER A 102 -34.66 11.74 -1.69
N ALA A 103 -35.03 10.78 -0.83
CA ALA A 103 -34.21 10.38 0.32
C ALA A 103 -32.87 9.77 -0.13
N LEU A 104 -32.90 8.89 -1.12
CA LEU A 104 -31.73 8.29 -1.75
C LEU A 104 -30.77 9.35 -2.30
N ARG A 105 -31.28 10.39 -2.98
CA ARG A 105 -30.50 11.54 -3.49
C ARG A 105 -29.76 12.25 -2.37
N ILE A 106 -30.48 12.60 -1.29
CA ILE A 106 -29.89 13.29 -0.13
C ILE A 106 -28.80 12.43 0.53
N ASP A 107 -29.08 11.14 0.75
CA ASP A 107 -28.11 10.26 1.40
C ASP A 107 -26.85 10.03 0.53
N LEU A 108 -26.99 9.93 -0.80
CA LEU A 108 -25.86 9.83 -1.72
C LEU A 108 -25.01 11.11 -1.74
N HIS A 109 -25.64 12.29 -1.75
CA HIS A 109 -24.91 13.56 -1.65
C HIS A 109 -24.11 13.66 -0.36
N GLN A 110 -24.73 13.29 0.77
CA GLN A 110 -24.06 13.27 2.07
C GLN A 110 -22.95 12.22 2.13
N LEU A 111 -23.11 11.08 1.47
CA LEU A 111 -22.07 10.08 1.36
C LEU A 111 -20.86 10.61 0.57
N VAL A 112 -21.08 11.31 -0.55
CA VAL A 112 -20.01 11.98 -1.31
C VAL A 112 -19.26 12.98 -0.42
N ASP A 113 -19.99 13.81 0.33
CA ASP A 113 -19.38 14.78 1.24
C ASP A 113 -18.53 14.11 2.32
N LEU A 114 -19.00 13.01 2.91
CA LEU A 114 -18.25 12.25 3.92
C LEU A 114 -17.00 11.59 3.32
N MET A 115 -17.12 11.04 2.11
CA MET A 115 -16.00 10.38 1.44
C MET A 115 -14.92 11.37 1.02
N LEU A 116 -15.27 12.64 0.76
CA LEU A 116 -14.35 13.71 0.39
C LEU A 116 -14.09 14.73 1.53
N GLU A 117 -14.54 14.44 2.76
CA GLU A 117 -14.53 15.36 3.91
C GLU A 117 -13.14 15.98 4.17
N GLU A 118 -12.09 15.15 4.09
CA GLU A 118 -10.72 15.60 4.30
C GLU A 118 -10.29 16.60 3.22
N SER A 119 -10.59 16.33 1.95
CA SER A 119 -10.28 17.28 0.86
C SER A 119 -11.07 18.57 0.90
N LEU A 120 -12.29 18.54 1.43
CA LEU A 120 -13.10 19.73 1.62
C LEU A 120 -12.57 20.61 2.77
N SER A 121 -11.97 20.01 3.80
CA SER A 121 -11.43 20.72 4.96
C SER A 121 -9.95 21.06 4.84
N ASN A 122 -9.19 20.34 4.01
CA ASN A 122 -7.77 20.53 3.75
C ASN A 122 -7.50 20.62 2.23
N PRO A 123 -7.47 21.82 1.64
CA PRO A 123 -7.27 21.99 0.20
C PRO A 123 -5.87 21.58 -0.29
N ASN A 124 -4.93 21.31 0.61
CA ASN A 124 -3.59 20.86 0.27
C ASN A 124 -3.43 19.33 0.29
N ILE A 125 -4.48 18.59 0.63
CA ILE A 125 -4.41 17.13 0.61
C ILE A 125 -4.17 16.63 -0.81
N THR A 126 -3.25 15.69 -0.93
CA THR A 126 -2.95 15.03 -2.20
C THR A 126 -3.96 13.92 -2.48
N TRP A 127 -4.12 13.55 -3.75
CA TRP A 127 -4.98 12.42 -4.13
C TRP A 127 -4.59 11.11 -3.43
N LYS A 128 -3.30 10.90 -3.11
CA LYS A 128 -2.82 9.70 -2.40
C LYS A 128 -3.27 9.69 -0.95
N GLU A 129 -3.14 10.82 -0.26
CA GLU A 129 -3.61 10.96 1.11
C GLU A 129 -5.14 10.78 1.17
N GLN A 130 -5.87 11.30 0.18
CA GLN A 130 -7.31 11.06 0.06
C GLN A 130 -7.65 9.57 -0.15
N ILE A 131 -6.93 8.85 -1.03
CA ILE A 131 -7.11 7.39 -1.15
C ILE A 131 -6.78 6.68 0.16
N GLN A 132 -5.71 7.08 0.85
CA GLN A 132 -5.36 6.50 2.14
C GLN A 132 -6.47 6.71 3.17
N LYS A 133 -7.11 7.90 3.21
CA LYS A 133 -8.27 8.15 4.07
C LYS A 133 -9.48 7.28 3.71
N LEU A 134 -9.76 7.08 2.43
CA LEU A 134 -10.82 6.16 2.00
C LEU A 134 -10.54 4.71 2.42
N ILE A 135 -9.29 4.24 2.27
CA ILE A 135 -8.87 2.92 2.76
C ILE A 135 -9.08 2.81 4.27
N GLU A 136 -8.71 3.85 5.04
CA GLU A 136 -8.91 3.90 6.49
C GLU A 136 -10.40 3.83 6.86
N TYR A 137 -11.27 4.53 6.13
CA TYR A 137 -12.71 4.46 6.36
C TYR A 137 -13.27 3.05 6.07
N GLU A 138 -12.88 2.44 4.95
CA GLU A 138 -13.36 1.10 4.58
C GLU A 138 -12.85 0.01 5.54
N MET A 139 -11.61 0.14 6.02
CA MET A 139 -11.03 -0.76 7.01
C MET A 139 -11.59 -0.55 8.42
N GLU A 140 -12.35 0.52 8.66
CA GLU A 140 -12.78 0.99 9.98
C GLU A 140 -11.58 1.21 10.92
N ASP A 141 -10.58 1.91 10.42
CA ASP A 141 -9.39 2.28 11.18
C ASP A 141 -9.76 3.12 12.41
N ARG A 142 -9.13 2.78 13.54
CA ARG A 142 -9.38 3.33 14.88
C ARG A 142 -8.19 4.11 15.45
N THR A 143 -7.17 4.37 14.64
CA THR A 143 -5.99 5.13 15.04
C THR A 143 -6.35 6.58 15.36
N GLU A 144 -7.27 7.17 14.61
CA GLU A 144 -7.71 8.56 14.75
C GLU A 144 -9.21 8.64 15.07
N ALA A 145 -9.57 9.45 16.07
CA ALA A 145 -10.97 9.57 16.50
C ALA A 145 -11.89 10.10 15.38
N GLN A 146 -11.41 11.03 14.55
CA GLN A 146 -12.18 11.55 13.42
C GLN A 146 -12.46 10.45 12.39
N THR A 147 -11.48 9.62 12.05
CA THR A 147 -11.65 8.47 11.14
C THR A 147 -12.72 7.50 11.65
N VAL A 148 -12.77 7.24 12.95
CA VAL A 148 -13.85 6.42 13.56
C VAL A 148 -15.21 7.07 13.39
N VAL A 149 -15.32 8.37 13.65
CA VAL A 149 -16.59 9.11 13.52
C VAL A 149 -17.05 9.14 12.06
N THR A 150 -16.16 9.45 11.12
CA THR A 150 -16.49 9.52 9.69
C THR A 150 -16.86 8.15 9.13
N SER A 151 -16.11 7.08 9.46
CA SER A 151 -16.47 5.71 9.03
C SER A 151 -17.83 5.26 9.59
N GLN A 152 -18.16 5.59 10.84
CA GLN A 152 -19.50 5.32 11.40
C GLN A 152 -20.61 6.07 10.66
N LYS A 153 -20.39 7.35 10.33
CA LYS A 153 -21.35 8.14 9.53
C LYS A 153 -21.53 7.55 8.13
N ILE A 154 -20.45 7.13 7.47
CA ILE A 154 -20.49 6.45 6.17
C ILE A 154 -21.33 5.19 6.27
N SER A 155 -21.08 4.32 7.25
CA SER A 155 -21.85 3.08 7.45
C SER A 155 -23.34 3.37 7.67
N LEU A 156 -23.69 4.37 8.48
CA LEU A 156 -25.09 4.78 8.69
C LEU A 156 -25.75 5.27 7.39
N LYS A 157 -25.03 6.04 6.57
CA LYS A 157 -25.53 6.52 5.28
C LYS A 157 -25.74 5.37 4.30
N VAL A 158 -24.80 4.43 4.25
CA VAL A 158 -24.91 3.24 3.40
C VAL A 158 -26.10 2.37 3.80
N GLU A 159 -26.36 2.17 5.09
CA GLU A 159 -27.55 1.42 5.52
C GLU A 159 -28.86 2.13 5.13
N SER A 160 -28.90 3.46 5.20
CA SER A 160 -30.04 4.25 4.70
C SER A 160 -30.23 4.10 3.19
N ILE A 161 -29.14 4.15 2.42
CA ILE A 161 -29.13 3.92 0.96
C ILE A 161 -29.64 2.52 0.63
N LYS A 162 -29.15 1.47 1.30
CA LYS A 162 -29.60 0.09 1.11
C LYS A 162 -31.10 -0.05 1.35
N LYS A 163 -31.61 0.58 2.40
CA LYS A 163 -33.04 0.57 2.72
C LYS A 163 -33.85 1.24 1.61
N ALA A 164 -33.46 2.46 1.20
CA ALA A 164 -34.14 3.16 0.11
C ALA A 164 -34.10 2.36 -1.21
N ALA A 165 -32.94 1.80 -1.56
CA ALA A 165 -32.76 0.96 -2.75
C ALA A 165 -33.65 -0.29 -2.72
N THR A 166 -33.79 -0.94 -1.55
CA THR A 166 -34.67 -2.09 -1.36
C THR A 166 -36.14 -1.71 -1.55
N GLU A 167 -36.58 -0.59 -0.97
CA GLU A 167 -37.96 -0.09 -1.12
C GLU A 167 -38.27 0.31 -2.57
N LEU A 168 -37.27 0.76 -3.32
CA LEU A 168 -37.34 1.04 -4.75
C LEU A 168 -37.19 -0.21 -5.63
N SER A 169 -36.95 -1.38 -5.04
CA SER A 169 -36.69 -2.64 -5.76
C SER A 169 -35.55 -2.52 -6.79
N LEU A 170 -34.52 -1.73 -6.46
CA LEU A 170 -33.35 -1.60 -7.33
C LEU A 170 -32.61 -2.94 -7.36
N GLY A 171 -32.44 -3.49 -8.57
CA GLY A 171 -31.62 -4.68 -8.77
C GLY A 171 -30.13 -4.35 -8.60
N CYS A 172 -29.35 -5.36 -8.25
CA CYS A 172 -27.91 -5.31 -8.45
C CYS A 172 -27.65 -5.68 -9.91
N GLU A 173 -27.25 -4.71 -10.74
CA GLU A 173 -26.72 -5.07 -12.05
C GLU A 173 -25.44 -5.85 -11.81
N ALA A 174 -25.42 -7.11 -12.23
CA ALA A 174 -24.21 -7.90 -12.14
C ALA A 174 -23.15 -7.19 -12.98
N THR A 175 -22.22 -6.51 -12.30
CA THR A 175 -20.97 -6.08 -12.94
C THR A 175 -20.44 -7.34 -13.62
N PRO A 176 -20.15 -7.31 -14.94
CA PRO A 176 -19.69 -8.50 -15.65
C PRO A 176 -18.56 -9.09 -14.83
N SER A 177 -18.82 -10.27 -14.24
CA SER A 177 -17.87 -10.89 -13.34
C SER A 177 -16.57 -10.96 -14.12
N PRO A 178 -15.46 -10.37 -13.63
CA PRO A 178 -14.20 -10.41 -14.35
C PRO A 178 -13.97 -11.86 -14.76
N ALA A 179 -13.73 -12.07 -16.07
CA ALA A 179 -13.73 -13.39 -16.69
C ALA A 179 -13.06 -14.38 -15.72
N PRO A 180 -13.76 -15.47 -15.33
CA PRO A 180 -13.33 -16.32 -14.23
C PRO A 180 -11.85 -16.60 -14.42
N MET A 181 -11.03 -16.12 -13.48
CA MET A 181 -9.60 -16.37 -13.54
C MET A 181 -9.43 -17.87 -13.73
N PRO A 182 -8.55 -18.33 -14.64
CA PRO A 182 -8.37 -19.74 -14.89
C PRO A 182 -8.20 -20.42 -13.53
N ASN A 183 -9.11 -21.36 -13.25
CA ASN A 183 -9.14 -22.07 -11.99
C ASN A 183 -7.70 -22.54 -11.73
N PRO A 184 -7.08 -22.19 -10.60
CA PRO A 184 -5.69 -22.55 -10.37
C PRO A 184 -5.57 -24.04 -10.60
N THR A 185 -4.72 -24.44 -11.56
CA THR A 185 -4.43 -25.85 -11.82
C THR A 185 -4.11 -26.46 -10.47
N PRO A 186 -4.84 -27.51 -10.03
CA PRO A 186 -4.66 -28.08 -8.69
C PRO A 186 -3.19 -28.39 -8.50
N THR A 187 -2.58 -27.67 -7.55
CA THR A 187 -1.19 -27.85 -7.21
C THR A 187 -0.99 -29.32 -6.80
N PRO A 188 0.01 -30.04 -7.34
CA PRO A 188 0.25 -31.42 -6.97
C PRO A 188 0.29 -31.58 -5.45
N VAL A 189 -0.46 -32.56 -4.94
CA VAL A 189 -0.56 -32.85 -3.51
C VAL A 189 0.86 -33.07 -2.97
N PRO A 190 1.34 -32.27 -2.00
CA PRO A 190 2.68 -32.43 -1.46
C PRO A 190 2.85 -33.82 -0.86
N ARG A 191 3.99 -34.48 -1.13
CA ARG A 191 4.32 -35.79 -0.55
C ARG A 191 4.22 -35.75 0.98
N PRO A 192 3.66 -36.80 1.63
CA PRO A 192 3.74 -36.95 3.08
C PRO A 192 5.21 -37.01 3.50
N GLY A 193 5.73 -35.95 4.12
CA GLY A 193 7.12 -35.83 4.57
C GLY A 193 7.74 -34.44 4.38
N ASP A 194 7.30 -33.68 3.38
CA ASP A 194 7.87 -32.35 3.03
C ASP A 194 6.96 -31.17 3.37
N GLN A 195 5.89 -31.39 4.13
CA GLN A 195 4.92 -30.35 4.47
C GLN A 195 5.41 -29.50 5.66
N ALA A 196 6.54 -28.81 5.48
CA ALA A 196 6.68 -27.53 6.17
C ALA A 196 5.42 -26.72 5.85
N GLN A 197 4.65 -26.37 6.87
CA GLN A 197 3.38 -25.66 6.71
C GLN A 197 3.63 -24.45 5.82
N ILE A 198 3.06 -24.48 4.61
CA ILE A 198 3.23 -23.41 3.64
C ILE A 198 2.64 -22.15 4.25
N ILE A 199 3.48 -21.18 4.58
CA ILE A 199 3.04 -19.90 5.14
C ILE A 199 2.62 -19.00 3.96
N PRO A 200 1.33 -18.63 3.82
CA PRO A 200 0.85 -17.89 2.66
C PRO A 200 1.60 -16.58 2.42
N MET A 201 1.94 -15.86 3.50
CA MET A 201 2.67 -14.60 3.40
C MET A 201 4.08 -14.79 2.80
N SER A 202 4.80 -15.85 3.15
CA SER A 202 6.10 -16.19 2.54
C SER A 202 5.95 -16.45 1.04
N LYS A 203 4.88 -17.14 0.61
CA LYS A 203 4.59 -17.29 -0.83
C LYS A 203 4.29 -15.95 -1.51
N GLY A 204 3.60 -15.05 -0.80
CA GLY A 204 3.36 -13.69 -1.30
C GLY A 204 4.65 -12.91 -1.51
N ILE A 205 5.56 -12.98 -0.53
CA ILE A 205 6.91 -12.42 -0.58
C ILE A 205 7.65 -12.94 -1.82
N ASP A 206 7.72 -14.26 -2.00
CA ASP A 206 8.45 -14.88 -3.12
C ASP A 206 7.83 -14.52 -4.48
N ARG A 207 6.50 -14.45 -4.57
CA ARG A 207 5.78 -14.01 -5.78
C ARG A 207 6.13 -12.59 -6.17
N VAL A 208 6.03 -11.65 -5.24
CA VAL A 208 6.40 -10.25 -5.52
C VAL A 208 7.87 -10.14 -5.88
N PHE A 209 8.74 -10.79 -5.10
CA PHE A 209 10.18 -10.69 -5.26
C PHE A 209 10.66 -11.24 -6.60
N SER A 210 10.25 -12.47 -6.95
CA SER A 210 10.58 -13.09 -8.23
C SER A 210 10.00 -12.30 -9.40
N THR A 211 8.74 -11.86 -9.31
CA THR A 211 8.06 -11.14 -10.40
C THR A 211 8.68 -9.77 -10.65
N ALA A 212 8.94 -8.97 -9.62
CA ALA A 212 9.53 -7.65 -9.76
C ALA A 212 10.92 -7.70 -10.42
N TYR A 213 11.69 -8.77 -10.19
CA TYR A 213 12.98 -9.02 -10.85
C TYR A 213 12.91 -9.94 -12.07
N GLN A 214 11.72 -10.42 -12.44
CA GLN A 214 11.47 -11.34 -13.54
C GLN A 214 12.41 -12.56 -13.55
N SER A 215 12.66 -13.16 -12.39
CA SER A 215 13.56 -14.33 -12.27
C SER A 215 13.22 -15.20 -11.06
N CYS A 216 13.32 -16.53 -11.18
CA CYS A 216 13.29 -17.39 -9.99
C CYS A 216 14.64 -17.36 -9.23
N ARG A 217 15.74 -17.08 -9.94
CA ARG A 217 17.10 -17.14 -9.36
C ARG A 217 17.30 -16.17 -8.20
N VAL A 218 16.53 -15.09 -8.14
CA VAL A 218 16.62 -14.13 -7.04
C VAL A 218 16.14 -14.69 -5.71
N LEU A 219 15.35 -15.78 -5.72
CA LEU A 219 14.93 -16.49 -4.52
C LEU A 219 16.03 -17.40 -3.96
N ASP A 220 16.98 -17.82 -4.81
CA ASP A 220 18.11 -18.66 -4.44
C ASP A 220 19.33 -17.86 -3.96
N LEU A 221 19.31 -16.53 -4.14
CA LEU A 221 20.40 -15.67 -3.66
C LEU A 221 20.34 -15.57 -2.13
N PRO A 222 21.50 -15.63 -1.44
CA PRO A 222 21.52 -15.42 0.00
C PRO A 222 21.09 -14.00 0.35
N GLU A 223 20.59 -13.82 1.58
CA GLU A 223 20.27 -12.50 2.09
C GLU A 223 21.51 -11.61 2.06
N MET A 224 21.33 -10.33 1.71
CA MET A 224 22.43 -9.38 1.75
C MET A 224 22.88 -9.18 3.19
N ASP A 225 24.16 -8.90 3.36
CA ASP A 225 24.79 -8.69 4.65
C ASP A 225 25.68 -7.44 4.62
N ARG A 226 26.45 -7.19 5.67
CA ARG A 226 27.39 -6.06 5.69
C ARG A 226 28.42 -6.11 4.55
N SER A 227 28.84 -7.30 4.12
CA SER A 227 29.86 -7.51 3.09
C SER A 227 29.35 -7.27 1.67
N THR A 228 28.04 -7.38 1.46
CA THR A 228 27.42 -7.12 0.17
C THR A 228 27.63 -5.66 -0.25
N SER A 229 28.23 -5.43 -1.42
CA SER A 229 28.47 -4.08 -1.93
C SER A 229 27.17 -3.34 -2.23
N SER A 230 27.14 -2.03 -1.98
CA SER A 230 26.01 -1.18 -2.39
C SER A 230 25.90 -1.07 -3.90
N VAL A 231 24.69 -0.86 -4.41
CA VAL A 231 24.49 -0.53 -5.84
C VAL A 231 25.05 0.86 -6.14
N VAL A 232 25.59 1.03 -7.34
CA VAL A 232 26.17 2.28 -7.84
C VAL A 232 25.31 2.81 -8.98
N GLY A 233 25.18 4.14 -9.10
CA GLY A 233 24.39 4.80 -10.15
C GLY A 233 22.96 5.14 -9.73
N ILE A 234 22.62 5.02 -8.45
CA ILE A 234 21.41 5.59 -7.84
C ILE A 234 21.82 6.79 -7.00
N GLU A 235 21.18 7.93 -7.21
CA GLU A 235 21.47 9.18 -6.52
C GLU A 235 20.23 9.77 -5.86
N ARG A 236 20.42 10.42 -4.71
CA ARG A 236 19.38 11.23 -4.07
C ARG A 236 19.43 12.65 -4.65
N VAL A 237 18.40 13.04 -5.39
CA VAL A 237 18.31 14.36 -6.04
C VAL A 237 17.55 15.40 -5.22
N GLY A 238 16.97 14.99 -4.08
CA GLY A 238 16.26 15.89 -3.19
C GLY A 238 15.48 15.18 -2.11
N THR A 239 14.44 15.85 -1.65
CA THR A 239 13.47 15.37 -0.66
C THR A 239 12.07 15.52 -1.24
N HIS A 240 11.16 14.63 -0.86
CA HIS A 240 9.74 14.74 -1.16
C HIS A 240 9.13 15.99 -0.53
N SER A 241 7.97 16.43 -1.01
CA SER A 241 7.31 17.68 -0.59
C SER A 241 6.97 17.71 0.90
N ASP A 242 6.84 16.55 1.53
CA ASP A 242 6.63 16.38 2.97
C ASP A 242 7.90 16.63 3.81
N GLY A 243 9.06 16.77 3.20
CA GLY A 243 10.34 16.97 3.88
C GLY A 243 10.93 15.73 4.55
N ILE A 244 10.33 14.54 4.37
CA ILE A 244 10.73 13.31 5.08
C ILE A 244 11.63 12.45 4.19
N GLY A 245 11.09 11.98 3.07
CA GLY A 245 11.72 10.98 2.22
C GLY A 245 12.68 11.55 1.19
N GLY A 246 13.77 10.84 0.88
CA GLY A 246 14.66 11.23 -0.22
C GLY A 246 14.13 10.80 -1.59
N LYS A 247 14.09 11.74 -2.54
CA LYS A 247 13.84 11.48 -3.97
C LYS A 247 15.07 10.84 -4.60
N ARG A 248 14.90 9.74 -5.32
CA ARG A 248 16.00 9.03 -5.98
C ARG A 248 15.83 8.95 -7.49
N VAL A 249 16.95 8.95 -8.21
CA VAL A 249 16.98 8.70 -9.65
C VAL A 249 18.10 7.71 -9.97
N ILE A 250 18.00 7.06 -11.13
CA ILE A 250 19.08 6.29 -11.72
C ILE A 250 19.95 7.27 -12.52
N SER A 251 21.05 7.75 -11.92
CA SER A 251 21.98 8.68 -12.57
C SER A 251 22.90 7.97 -13.58
N ASN A 252 23.12 6.66 -13.40
CA ASN A 252 23.94 5.85 -14.29
C ASN A 252 23.41 4.40 -14.39
N LEU A 253 22.60 4.14 -15.42
CA LEU A 253 21.99 2.83 -15.64
C LEU A 253 23.01 1.71 -15.80
N ALA A 254 24.10 1.93 -16.54
CA ALA A 254 25.14 0.92 -16.76
C ALA A 254 25.81 0.50 -15.43
N SER A 255 26.08 1.46 -14.54
CA SER A 255 26.58 1.18 -13.20
C SER A 255 25.59 0.36 -12.37
N VAL A 256 24.29 0.68 -12.45
CA VAL A 256 23.25 -0.09 -11.76
C VAL A 256 23.22 -1.53 -12.29
N GLN A 257 23.16 -1.72 -13.61
CA GLN A 257 23.15 -3.04 -14.24
C GLN A 257 24.36 -3.91 -13.84
N ASN A 258 25.53 -3.30 -13.64
CA ASN A 258 26.76 -4.02 -13.30
C ASN A 258 26.92 -4.30 -11.79
N THR A 259 26.29 -3.49 -10.92
CA THR A 259 26.51 -3.57 -9.47
C THR A 259 25.30 -4.04 -8.68
N HIS A 260 24.09 -3.99 -9.25
CA HIS A 260 22.86 -4.33 -8.57
C HIS A 260 22.78 -5.84 -8.28
N TYR A 261 22.76 -6.18 -6.99
CA TYR A 261 22.85 -7.55 -6.46
C TYR A 261 21.89 -8.54 -7.15
N TYR A 262 20.64 -8.15 -7.37
CA TYR A 262 19.59 -9.03 -7.91
C TYR A 262 19.49 -9.10 -9.43
N ILE A 263 20.07 -8.18 -10.21
CA ILE A 263 19.91 -8.16 -11.68
C ILE A 263 21.23 -8.30 -12.42
N ARG A 264 22.36 -8.09 -11.75
CA ARG A 264 23.69 -8.29 -12.36
C ARG A 264 23.85 -9.74 -12.80
N GLY A 265 24.29 -9.94 -14.05
CA GLY A 265 24.53 -11.27 -14.60
C GLY A 265 23.27 -12.14 -14.74
N ILE A 266 22.07 -11.57 -14.61
CA ILE A 266 20.82 -12.22 -15.01
C ILE A 266 20.53 -11.77 -16.44
N ALA A 267 20.38 -12.73 -17.34
CA ALA A 267 19.78 -12.50 -18.65
C ALA A 267 18.28 -12.63 -18.47
N SER A 268 17.50 -11.68 -18.97
CA SER A 268 16.06 -11.84 -19.01
C SER A 268 15.74 -12.98 -19.97
N GLU A 269 14.86 -13.89 -19.56
CA GLU A 269 14.31 -14.86 -20.50
C GLU A 269 13.50 -14.08 -21.56
N SER A 270 13.50 -14.51 -22.82
CA SER A 270 12.95 -13.73 -23.94
C SER A 270 11.46 -13.35 -23.79
N GLN A 271 10.71 -14.11 -22.99
CA GLN A 271 9.29 -13.86 -22.70
C GLN A 271 9.04 -12.96 -21.48
N CYS A 272 10.10 -12.57 -20.77
CA CYS A 272 10.04 -11.78 -19.55
C CYS A 272 10.29 -10.29 -19.82
N LYS A 273 9.89 -9.42 -18.88
CA LYS A 273 10.20 -7.99 -18.97
C LYS A 273 11.70 -7.77 -18.75
N GLU A 274 12.31 -6.88 -19.55
CA GLU A 274 13.72 -6.52 -19.42
C GLU A 274 13.93 -5.57 -18.23
N VAL A 275 13.97 -6.13 -17.02
CA VAL A 275 14.08 -5.34 -15.77
C VAL A 275 15.41 -4.60 -15.64
N ARG A 276 16.41 -4.91 -16.47
CA ARG A 276 17.71 -4.21 -16.46
C ARG A 276 17.66 -2.86 -17.16
N GLU A 277 16.71 -2.63 -18.06
CA GLU A 277 16.54 -1.34 -18.73
C GLU A 277 15.84 -0.32 -17.83
N THR A 278 14.93 -0.80 -16.99
CA THR A 278 14.21 0.00 -16.00
C THR A 278 14.21 -0.71 -14.65
N PRO A 279 15.35 -0.71 -13.93
CA PRO A 279 15.44 -1.42 -12.66
C PRO A 279 14.57 -0.74 -11.60
N LEU A 280 13.86 -1.58 -10.84
CA LEU A 280 13.11 -1.13 -9.67
C LEU A 280 14.08 -0.67 -8.59
N ILE A 281 13.85 0.52 -8.04
CA ILE A 281 14.65 1.06 -6.94
C ILE A 281 13.75 1.38 -5.75
N TYR A 282 14.37 1.64 -4.60
CA TYR A 282 13.64 2.17 -3.46
C TYR A 282 13.39 3.66 -3.70
N ASP A 283 12.13 4.09 -3.55
CA ASP A 283 11.78 5.51 -3.43
C ASP A 283 10.77 5.66 -2.29
N TYR A 284 10.93 6.70 -1.48
CA TYR A 284 10.00 6.95 -0.39
C TYR A 284 8.64 7.37 -0.96
N GLY A 285 7.55 6.78 -0.46
CA GLY A 285 6.23 6.95 -1.04
C GLY A 285 6.05 6.30 -2.42
N GLY A 286 7.09 5.61 -2.93
CA GLY A 286 7.02 4.82 -4.15
C GLY A 286 6.00 3.68 -4.02
N SER A 287 5.19 3.48 -5.03
CA SER A 287 4.21 2.40 -5.07
C SER A 287 4.07 1.90 -6.52
N PRO A 288 3.93 0.58 -6.75
CA PRO A 288 3.66 0.08 -8.09
C PRO A 288 2.30 0.59 -8.58
N ALA A 289 2.15 0.78 -9.88
CA ALA A 289 0.87 1.16 -10.47
C ALA A 289 -0.16 0.04 -10.35
N ILE A 290 -1.44 0.39 -10.42
CA ILE A 290 -2.54 -0.55 -10.52
C ILE A 290 -3.11 -0.47 -11.93
N SER A 291 -3.21 -1.60 -12.62
CA SER A 291 -3.73 -1.66 -13.99
C SER A 291 -4.50 -2.95 -14.19
N GLY A 292 -5.75 -2.85 -14.66
CA GLY A 292 -6.58 -4.03 -14.94
C GLY A 292 -6.77 -4.95 -13.72
N ASN A 293 -6.92 -4.37 -12.51
CA ASN A 293 -6.99 -5.10 -11.25
C ASN A 293 -5.73 -5.93 -10.90
N ALA A 294 -4.58 -5.59 -11.49
CA ALA A 294 -3.27 -6.17 -11.20
C ALA A 294 -2.33 -5.11 -10.60
N ILE A 295 -1.40 -5.56 -9.76
CA ILE A 295 -0.28 -4.73 -9.29
C ILE A 295 0.84 -4.79 -10.34
N ASN A 296 1.34 -3.63 -10.75
CA ASN A 296 2.32 -3.50 -11.82
C ASN A 296 3.61 -2.81 -11.36
N PHE A 297 4.63 -3.60 -11.06
CA PHE A 297 5.98 -3.12 -10.70
C PHE A 297 6.77 -2.51 -11.86
N PHE A 298 6.26 -2.60 -13.10
CA PHE A 298 6.89 -2.08 -14.31
C PHE A 298 6.28 -0.76 -14.79
N ALA A 299 5.37 -0.18 -14.00
CA ALA A 299 4.78 1.12 -14.26
C ALA A 299 4.79 1.95 -12.97
N ASN A 300 5.22 3.19 -13.10
CA ASN A 300 5.26 4.14 -11.99
C ASN A 300 3.86 4.69 -11.72
N ALA A 301 3.43 4.69 -10.45
CA ALA A 301 2.14 5.23 -10.03
C ALA A 301 2.12 6.77 -9.87
N GLY A 302 3.11 7.51 -10.42
CA GLY A 302 3.22 8.97 -10.27
C GLY A 302 3.59 9.39 -8.85
N SER A 303 4.40 8.59 -8.17
CA SER A 303 4.52 8.63 -6.71
C SER A 303 5.51 9.63 -6.15
N GLY A 304 6.66 9.80 -6.81
CA GLY A 304 7.81 10.42 -6.17
C GLY A 304 8.83 10.99 -7.14
N THR A 305 9.27 10.17 -8.10
CA THR A 305 10.22 10.51 -9.15
C THR A 305 9.80 9.83 -10.46
N GLU A 306 10.52 10.03 -11.57
CA GLU A 306 10.20 9.37 -12.86
C GLU A 306 10.58 7.88 -12.89
N VAL A 307 11.33 7.40 -11.88
CA VAL A 307 11.79 6.00 -11.82
C VAL A 307 10.72 5.04 -11.30
N LEU A 308 10.92 3.75 -11.54
CA LEU A 308 10.14 2.70 -10.88
C LEU A 308 10.56 2.61 -9.42
N GLY A 309 9.74 3.20 -8.54
CA GLY A 309 9.98 3.24 -7.09
C GLY A 309 8.97 2.39 -6.32
N VAL A 310 9.46 1.66 -5.32
CA VAL A 310 8.61 0.99 -4.32
C VAL A 310 9.10 1.28 -2.92
N ASP A 311 8.19 1.66 -2.02
CA ASP A 311 8.49 1.86 -0.61
C ASP A 311 8.27 0.58 0.23
N CYS A 312 8.61 0.67 1.51
CA CYS A 312 8.55 -0.46 2.42
C CYS A 312 7.14 -1.06 2.57
N SER A 313 6.12 -0.21 2.68
CA SER A 313 4.75 -0.63 2.96
C SER A 313 3.99 -1.04 1.72
N ALA A 314 4.29 -0.45 0.57
CA ALA A 314 3.81 -0.89 -0.72
C ALA A 314 4.32 -2.29 -1.05
N TYR A 315 5.59 -2.59 -0.74
CA TYR A 315 6.14 -3.93 -0.92
C TYR A 315 5.44 -4.97 -0.03
N VAL A 316 5.35 -4.72 1.28
CA VAL A 316 4.73 -5.65 2.23
C VAL A 316 3.24 -5.85 1.91
N SER A 317 2.52 -4.78 1.61
CA SER A 317 1.10 -4.86 1.25
C SER A 317 0.88 -5.55 -0.10
N SER A 318 1.80 -5.42 -1.06
CA SER A 318 1.76 -6.21 -2.30
C SER A 318 1.91 -7.70 -2.01
N ALA A 319 2.81 -8.08 -1.10
CA ALA A 319 2.98 -9.48 -0.71
C ALA A 319 1.71 -10.05 -0.04
N ILE A 320 1.04 -9.27 0.82
CA ILE A 320 -0.27 -9.61 1.41
C ILE A 320 -1.31 -9.85 0.30
N ALA A 321 -1.43 -8.91 -0.63
CA ALA A 321 -2.43 -8.95 -1.69
C ALA A 321 -2.23 -10.17 -2.62
N VAL A 322 -1.01 -10.47 -3.04
CA VAL A 322 -0.75 -11.60 -3.96
C VAL A 322 -0.73 -12.96 -3.25
N ALA A 323 -0.60 -12.96 -1.92
CA ALA A 323 -0.80 -14.16 -1.10
C ALA A 323 -2.28 -14.52 -0.90
N GLY A 324 -3.22 -13.63 -1.29
CA GLY A 324 -4.64 -13.85 -1.05
C GLY A 324 -5.05 -13.64 0.41
N LEU A 325 -4.32 -12.79 1.14
CA LEU A 325 -4.57 -12.51 2.55
C LEU A 325 -5.43 -11.26 2.68
N ARG A 326 -6.58 -11.37 3.36
CA ARG A 326 -7.45 -10.23 3.64
C ARG A 326 -6.91 -9.44 4.83
N TYR A 327 -7.19 -8.14 4.87
CA TYR A 327 -7.01 -7.34 6.09
C TYR A 327 -8.17 -7.52 7.06
N LYS A 328 -9.38 -7.77 6.55
CA LYS A 328 -10.62 -7.89 7.33
C LYS A 328 -11.56 -8.93 6.69
N PRO A 329 -12.29 -9.73 7.49
CA PRO A 329 -13.28 -10.65 6.95
C PRO A 329 -14.31 -9.91 6.10
N SER A 330 -14.81 -10.58 5.06
CA SER A 330 -15.83 -10.04 4.14
C SER A 330 -15.42 -8.84 3.29
N LEU A 331 -14.24 -8.23 3.52
CA LEU A 331 -13.66 -7.30 2.54
C LEU A 331 -12.94 -8.09 1.45
N GLU A 332 -13.11 -7.65 0.21
CA GLU A 332 -12.36 -8.20 -0.92
C GLU A 332 -10.87 -7.87 -0.79
N ASN A 333 -10.04 -8.70 -1.41
CA ASN A 333 -8.61 -8.46 -1.47
C ASN A 333 -8.29 -7.61 -2.71
N LYS A 334 -8.17 -6.29 -2.52
CA LYS A 334 -8.10 -5.30 -3.60
C LYS A 334 -6.65 -4.84 -3.83
N PRO A 335 -6.22 -4.60 -5.08
CA PRO A 335 -4.89 -4.03 -5.37
C PRO A 335 -4.67 -2.67 -4.70
N ILE A 336 -5.71 -1.85 -4.52
CA ILE A 336 -5.58 -0.50 -3.94
C ILE A 336 -5.07 -0.53 -2.49
N TYR A 337 -5.24 -1.64 -1.78
CA TYR A 337 -4.73 -1.82 -0.42
C TYR A 337 -3.20 -1.95 -0.36
N ILE A 338 -2.49 -1.92 -1.48
CA ILE A 338 -1.03 -1.75 -1.45
C ILE A 338 -0.60 -0.36 -0.94
N ARG A 339 -1.53 0.59 -0.82
CA ARG A 339 -1.24 1.97 -0.40
C ARG A 339 -1.21 2.17 1.11
N GLN A 340 -1.35 1.10 1.92
CA GLN A 340 -1.24 1.19 3.38
C GLN A 340 0.10 1.81 3.80
N ASN A 341 0.08 2.59 4.89
CA ASN A 341 1.29 3.14 5.46
C ASN A 341 1.93 2.21 6.51
N SER A 342 3.23 2.37 6.74
CA SER A 342 3.99 1.53 7.69
C SER A 342 3.45 1.56 9.13
N ALA A 343 2.85 2.67 9.59
CA ALA A 343 2.33 2.79 10.95
C ALA A 343 1.13 1.86 11.20
N LYS A 344 0.37 1.51 10.15
CA LYS A 344 -0.73 0.54 10.25
C LYS A 344 -0.27 -0.88 10.65
N PHE A 345 1.02 -1.17 10.50
CA PHE A 345 1.60 -2.46 10.86
C PHE A 345 2.12 -2.51 12.31
N ILE A 346 1.86 -1.49 13.13
CA ILE A 346 2.21 -1.46 14.56
C ILE A 346 1.14 -2.17 15.40
N ASP A 347 -0.14 -1.90 15.12
CA ASP A 347 -1.26 -2.43 15.89
C ASP A 347 -2.38 -2.85 14.92
N ALA A 348 -2.60 -4.16 14.83
CA ALA A 348 -3.62 -4.71 13.92
C ALA A 348 -5.03 -4.31 14.34
N GLU A 349 -5.31 -4.23 15.64
CA GLU A 349 -6.64 -3.89 16.15
C GLU A 349 -6.98 -2.43 15.88
N LEU A 350 -6.04 -1.53 16.17
CA LEU A 350 -6.23 -0.09 15.89
C LEU A 350 -6.30 0.20 14.39
N SER A 351 -5.62 -0.56 13.55
CA SER A 351 -5.63 -0.33 12.10
C SER A 351 -6.83 -0.97 11.38
N GLY A 352 -7.75 -1.61 12.12
CA GLY A 352 -8.89 -2.32 11.52
C GLY A 352 -8.51 -3.65 10.85
N PHE A 353 -7.27 -4.11 10.99
CA PHE A 353 -6.74 -5.33 10.38
C PHE A 353 -7.16 -6.59 11.15
N SER A 354 -8.46 -6.82 11.25
CA SER A 354 -9.04 -7.92 12.03
C SER A 354 -8.65 -9.34 11.56
N CYS A 355 -8.09 -9.51 10.37
CA CYS A 355 -7.47 -10.75 9.91
C CYS A 355 -6.00 -10.93 10.30
N PHE A 356 -5.42 -9.91 10.93
CA PHE A 356 -4.11 -9.94 11.55
C PHE A 356 -4.24 -9.88 13.07
N GLU A 357 -3.18 -10.25 13.75
CA GLU A 357 -3.04 -10.05 15.18
C GLU A 357 -1.59 -9.70 15.55
N ASN A 358 -1.43 -8.86 16.57
CA ASN A 358 -0.13 -8.71 17.21
C ASN A 358 0.26 -10.05 17.85
N ILE A 359 1.44 -10.57 17.53
CA ILE A 359 1.86 -11.91 17.96
C ILE A 359 2.01 -12.01 19.48
N SER A 360 1.88 -13.23 19.98
CA SER A 360 2.31 -13.59 21.34
C SER A 360 3.54 -14.49 21.25
N VAL A 361 4.46 -14.33 22.19
CA VAL A 361 5.67 -15.14 22.31
C VAL A 361 5.58 -16.01 23.57
N SER A 362 6.09 -17.23 23.48
CA SER A 362 6.12 -18.21 24.57
C SER A 362 7.43 -18.99 24.51
N LYS A 363 7.65 -19.93 25.45
CA LYS A 363 8.83 -20.80 25.41
C LYS A 363 8.99 -21.59 24.10
N THR A 364 7.88 -21.94 23.45
CA THR A 364 7.85 -22.79 22.25
C THR A 364 7.39 -22.05 20.99
N HIS A 365 6.98 -20.77 21.11
CA HIS A 365 6.50 -19.97 19.99
C HIS A 365 7.22 -18.63 19.97
N SER A 366 7.79 -18.29 18.82
CA SER A 366 8.47 -17.02 18.59
C SER A 366 7.95 -16.37 17.30
N ILE A 367 8.70 -15.40 16.79
CA ILE A 367 8.52 -14.91 15.43
C ILE A 367 8.61 -16.06 14.42
N GLN A 368 7.94 -15.93 13.28
CA GLN A 368 7.95 -16.91 12.20
C GLN A 368 8.10 -16.22 10.83
N PRO A 369 8.51 -16.95 9.77
CA PRO A 369 8.49 -16.41 8.41
C PRO A 369 7.07 -15.93 8.06
N GLY A 370 6.97 -14.78 7.40
CA GLY A 370 5.72 -14.11 7.09
C GLY A 370 5.18 -13.19 8.19
N ASP A 371 5.79 -13.14 9.39
CA ASP A 371 5.47 -12.08 10.35
C ASP A 371 5.88 -10.71 9.80
N ILE A 372 5.07 -9.69 10.05
CA ILE A 372 5.30 -8.32 9.61
C ILE A 372 5.75 -7.49 10.79
N VAL A 373 6.85 -6.74 10.64
CA VAL A 373 7.41 -5.89 11.67
C VAL A 373 7.27 -4.42 11.28
N GLY A 374 6.36 -3.72 11.94
CA GLY A 374 6.07 -2.30 11.71
C GLY A 374 6.73 -1.41 12.76
N VAL A 375 7.25 -0.27 12.31
CA VAL A 375 7.61 0.89 13.14
C VAL A 375 7.14 2.16 12.43
N LYS A 376 7.08 3.30 13.13
CA LYS A 376 6.72 4.57 12.48
C LYS A 376 7.73 4.93 11.38
N GLY A 377 7.29 4.85 10.13
CA GLY A 377 8.06 5.19 8.93
C GLY A 377 8.82 4.03 8.29
N HIS A 378 8.71 2.79 8.80
CA HIS A 378 9.30 1.63 8.12
C HIS A 378 8.56 0.33 8.46
N VAL A 379 8.50 -0.60 7.51
CA VAL A 379 7.96 -1.94 7.72
C VAL A 379 8.81 -2.98 6.98
N VAL A 380 8.99 -4.15 7.58
CA VAL A 380 9.66 -5.30 6.97
C VAL A 380 8.82 -6.55 7.18
N ALA A 381 9.08 -7.61 6.41
CA ALA A 381 8.55 -8.93 6.70
C ALA A 381 9.68 -9.90 7.05
N VAL A 382 9.44 -10.82 7.97
CA VAL A 382 10.37 -11.90 8.32
C VAL A 382 10.37 -12.89 7.17
N ASP A 383 11.53 -13.10 6.54
CA ASP A 383 11.69 -14.01 5.40
C ASP A 383 12.13 -15.40 5.87
N ARG A 384 13.08 -15.43 6.82
CA ARG A 384 13.67 -16.66 7.38
C ARG A 384 13.89 -16.51 8.87
N ILE A 385 13.74 -17.61 9.61
CA ILE A 385 14.14 -17.71 11.02
C ILE A 385 15.21 -18.80 11.18
N GLY A 386 16.20 -18.53 12.03
CA GLY A 386 17.14 -19.52 12.54
C GLY A 386 16.51 -20.42 13.60
N ALA A 387 17.28 -21.41 14.06
CA ALA A 387 16.87 -22.29 15.15
C ALA A 387 16.73 -21.54 16.50
N ASP A 388 17.53 -20.50 16.69
CA ASP A 388 17.49 -19.61 17.85
C ASP A 388 17.47 -18.14 17.36
N PRO A 389 16.30 -17.63 16.92
CA PRO A 389 16.21 -16.37 16.20
C PRO A 389 16.74 -15.17 17.00
N PHE A 390 16.66 -15.24 18.33
CA PHE A 390 17.12 -14.17 19.23
C PHE A 390 18.39 -14.52 20.02
N GLY A 391 19.01 -15.69 19.81
CA GLY A 391 20.21 -16.11 20.54
C GLY A 391 19.94 -16.38 22.04
N LEU A 392 18.74 -16.87 22.39
CA LEU A 392 18.33 -17.12 23.77
C LEU A 392 19.12 -18.27 24.42
N GLY A 393 19.64 -19.22 23.64
CA GLY A 393 20.46 -20.32 24.14
C GLY A 393 21.82 -19.89 24.69
N LEU A 394 22.25 -18.64 24.41
CA LEU A 394 23.44 -18.04 24.99
C LEU A 394 23.21 -17.46 26.39
N LEU A 395 21.95 -17.44 26.84
CA LEU A 395 21.53 -16.92 28.13
C LEU A 395 21.24 -18.08 29.09
N SER A 396 21.45 -17.84 30.37
CA SER A 396 21.23 -18.82 31.44
C SER A 396 20.13 -18.43 32.43
N SER A 397 19.64 -17.18 32.39
CA SER A 397 18.64 -16.69 33.34
C SER A 397 17.83 -15.49 32.85
N VAL A 398 16.75 -15.17 33.56
CA VAL A 398 15.86 -14.03 33.30
C VAL A 398 16.61 -12.69 33.37
N GLU A 399 17.56 -12.55 34.29
CA GLU A 399 18.32 -11.32 34.52
C GLU A 399 19.16 -10.93 33.30
N GLN A 400 19.57 -11.93 32.50
CA GLN A 400 20.36 -11.71 31.30
C GLN A 400 19.53 -11.25 30.09
N CYS A 401 18.18 -11.31 30.16
CA CYS A 401 17.32 -10.84 29.07
C CYS A 401 17.57 -9.36 28.73
N GLY A 402 17.92 -8.52 29.72
CA GLY A 402 18.26 -7.11 29.49
C GLY A 402 19.54 -6.89 28.67
N SER A 403 20.40 -7.91 28.56
CA SER A 403 21.70 -7.85 27.88
C SER A 403 21.69 -8.49 26.48
N LEU A 404 20.49 -8.76 25.93
CA LEU A 404 20.35 -9.29 24.58
C LEU A 404 21.09 -8.43 23.55
N ASN A 405 21.87 -9.10 22.70
CA ASN A 405 22.65 -8.47 21.66
C ASN A 405 22.12 -8.88 20.29
N TYR A 406 21.62 -7.91 19.52
CA TYR A 406 21.09 -8.16 18.18
C TYR A 406 22.13 -8.73 17.21
N LYS A 407 23.43 -8.68 17.54
CA LYS A 407 24.49 -9.37 16.81
C LYS A 407 24.38 -10.88 16.81
N ASN A 408 23.64 -11.45 17.76
CA ASN A 408 23.38 -12.87 17.86
C ASN A 408 22.06 -13.28 17.20
N PHE A 409 21.32 -12.35 16.60
CA PHE A 409 20.04 -12.68 15.95
C PHE A 409 20.28 -13.42 14.63
N ASP A 410 19.59 -14.53 14.45
CA ASP A 410 19.58 -15.33 13.22
C ASP A 410 18.19 -15.22 12.57
N ILE A 411 17.96 -14.09 11.90
CA ILE A 411 16.71 -13.77 11.23
C ILE A 411 17.06 -13.16 9.87
N GLY A 412 16.39 -13.61 8.82
CA GLY A 412 16.37 -12.96 7.52
C GLY A 412 15.10 -12.12 7.40
N VAL A 413 15.22 -10.89 6.91
CA VAL A 413 14.06 -10.03 6.61
C VAL A 413 14.04 -9.67 5.14
N THR A 414 12.85 -9.45 4.60
CA THR A 414 12.64 -8.84 3.29
C THR A 414 12.00 -7.47 3.44
N GLN A 415 12.39 -6.53 2.59
CA GLN A 415 11.96 -5.13 2.68
C GLN A 415 12.15 -4.38 1.36
N SER A 416 11.63 -3.15 1.29
CA SER A 416 12.16 -2.11 0.39
C SER A 416 12.64 -0.94 1.24
N SER A 417 13.91 -0.54 1.11
CA SER A 417 14.48 0.50 1.97
C SER A 417 15.67 1.23 1.32
N PRO A 418 16.15 2.34 1.92
CA PRO A 418 17.38 3.03 1.49
C PRO A 418 18.66 2.18 1.56
N SER A 419 18.61 0.98 2.15
CA SER A 419 19.80 0.16 2.36
C SER A 419 20.50 -0.15 1.02
N LYS A 420 21.82 -0.33 1.08
CA LYS A 420 22.66 -0.57 -0.09
C LYS A 420 22.45 0.44 -1.23
N ASN A 421 22.26 1.72 -0.91
CA ASN A 421 21.96 2.82 -1.85
C ASN A 421 20.58 2.76 -2.52
N GLY A 422 19.59 2.13 -1.89
CA GLY A 422 18.22 2.12 -2.38
C GLY A 422 18.00 1.17 -3.55
N ILE A 423 18.55 -0.04 -3.45
CA ILE A 423 18.48 -1.11 -4.46
C ILE A 423 17.05 -1.59 -4.79
N GLY A 424 16.01 -1.08 -4.11
CA GLY A 424 14.64 -1.57 -4.25
C GLY A 424 14.34 -2.66 -3.24
N ILE A 425 13.55 -3.65 -3.64
CA ILE A 425 13.17 -4.76 -2.77
C ILE A 425 14.36 -5.69 -2.52
N ASN A 426 14.61 -6.07 -1.29
CA ASN A 426 15.77 -6.87 -0.93
C ASN A 426 15.53 -7.76 0.29
N LYS A 427 16.29 -8.84 0.36
CA LYS A 427 16.44 -9.72 1.53
C LYS A 427 17.73 -9.34 2.26
N TYR A 428 17.70 -9.26 3.58
CA TYR A 428 18.81 -8.78 4.41
C TYR A 428 18.95 -9.60 5.70
N VAL A 429 20.18 -9.92 6.09
CA VAL A 429 20.49 -10.50 7.40
C VAL A 429 20.24 -9.47 8.51
N ILE A 430 19.37 -9.79 9.47
CA ILE A 430 18.86 -8.80 10.43
C ILE A 430 19.98 -8.12 11.23
N LYS A 431 20.97 -8.87 11.71
CA LYS A 431 22.01 -8.35 12.62
C LYS A 431 22.87 -7.24 12.00
N ASP A 432 22.98 -7.24 10.68
CA ASP A 432 23.68 -6.22 9.91
C ASP A 432 22.74 -5.08 9.54
N TYR A 433 21.51 -5.40 9.12
CA TYR A 433 20.51 -4.38 8.85
C TYR A 433 20.23 -3.48 10.07
N LEU A 434 20.18 -4.07 11.27
CA LEU A 434 19.91 -3.32 12.50
C LEU A 434 21.01 -2.31 12.86
N ASP A 435 22.21 -2.40 12.29
CA ASP A 435 23.21 -1.33 12.41
C ASP A 435 22.77 -0.04 11.72
N GLU A 436 22.02 -0.16 10.62
CA GLU A 436 21.61 0.93 9.75
C GLU A 436 20.33 1.64 10.25
N THR A 437 19.56 1.00 11.15
CA THR A 437 18.25 1.51 11.59
C THR A 437 18.02 1.38 13.10
N SER A 438 18.01 2.52 13.80
CA SER A 438 17.79 2.56 15.25
C SER A 438 16.38 2.11 15.65
N LYS A 439 15.34 2.54 14.93
CA LYS A 439 13.94 2.17 15.23
C LYS A 439 13.70 0.67 15.10
N MET A 440 14.19 0.08 14.00
CA MET A 440 14.02 -1.36 13.80
C MET A 440 14.88 -2.16 14.79
N ARG A 441 16.06 -1.62 15.17
CA ARG A 441 16.89 -2.23 16.23
C ARG A 441 16.14 -2.27 17.54
N THR A 442 15.50 -1.16 17.93
CA THR A 442 14.64 -1.13 19.12
C THR A 442 13.53 -2.16 19.03
N ALA A 443 12.80 -2.24 17.92
CA ALA A 443 11.70 -3.19 17.75
C ALA A 443 12.15 -4.66 17.95
N PHE A 444 13.21 -5.08 17.25
CA PHE A 444 13.72 -6.46 17.35
C PHE A 444 14.38 -6.77 18.69
N VAL A 445 15.12 -5.83 19.29
CA VAL A 445 15.71 -6.02 20.62
C VAL A 445 14.64 -6.15 21.68
N GLU A 446 13.61 -5.29 21.66
CA GLU A 446 12.51 -5.39 22.62
C GLU A 446 11.69 -6.67 22.42
N MET A 447 11.41 -7.08 21.18
CA MET A 447 10.76 -8.38 20.93
C MET A 447 11.62 -9.56 21.41
N GLY A 448 12.94 -9.50 21.21
CA GLY A 448 13.88 -10.48 21.75
C GLY A 448 13.83 -10.55 23.28
N LYS A 449 13.78 -9.40 23.96
CA LYS A 449 13.61 -9.34 25.42
C LYS A 449 12.32 -10.00 25.88
N GLN A 450 11.20 -9.70 25.22
CA GLN A 450 9.92 -10.34 25.54
C GLN A 450 9.95 -11.86 25.30
N SER A 451 10.61 -12.30 24.22
CA SER A 451 10.81 -13.73 23.93
C SER A 451 11.68 -14.41 24.99
N CYS A 452 12.74 -13.75 25.45
CA CYS A 452 13.61 -14.23 26.53
C CYS A 452 12.85 -14.37 27.86
N LEU A 453 12.06 -13.36 28.23
CA LEU A 453 11.21 -13.40 29.42
C LEU A 453 10.21 -14.55 29.32
N ALA A 454 9.54 -14.69 28.18
CA ALA A 454 8.58 -15.76 27.93
C ALA A 454 9.23 -17.16 28.03
N TYR A 455 10.45 -17.30 27.52
CA TYR A 455 11.23 -18.53 27.55
C TYR A 455 11.61 -18.96 28.98
N PHE A 456 12.26 -18.09 29.75
CA PHE A 456 12.73 -18.43 31.10
C PHE A 456 11.61 -18.49 32.14
N LEU A 457 10.56 -17.67 32.01
CA LEU A 457 9.41 -17.68 32.92
C LEU A 457 8.37 -18.73 32.55
N ASN A 458 8.51 -19.39 31.40
CA ASN A 458 7.53 -20.33 30.84
C ASN A 458 6.12 -19.72 30.78
N LYS A 459 6.01 -18.49 30.27
CA LYS A 459 4.76 -17.73 30.14
C LYS A 459 4.53 -17.33 28.69
N SER A 460 3.27 -17.22 28.29
CA SER A 460 2.90 -16.52 27.06
C SER A 460 2.83 -15.02 27.34
N ILE A 461 3.51 -14.23 26.52
CA ILE A 461 3.57 -12.77 26.61
C ILE A 461 3.09 -12.21 25.28
N LYS A 462 2.12 -11.31 25.30
CA LYS A 462 1.70 -10.51 24.14
C LYS A 462 2.32 -9.11 24.29
N PRO A 463 3.42 -8.79 23.60
CA PRO A 463 4.05 -7.48 23.72
C PRO A 463 3.08 -6.38 23.28
N LYS A 464 3.15 -5.23 23.96
CA LYS A 464 2.38 -4.03 23.63
C LYS A 464 3.33 -2.85 23.48
N SER A 465 3.18 -2.10 22.40
CA SER A 465 3.96 -0.90 22.12
C SER A 465 3.20 -0.02 21.14
N THR A 466 3.33 1.30 21.29
CA THR A 466 2.78 2.29 20.34
C THR A 466 3.80 2.67 19.26
N GLU A 467 5.05 2.21 19.38
CA GLU A 467 6.15 2.59 18.50
C GLU A 467 6.57 1.48 17.53
N TRP A 468 6.23 0.23 17.86
CA TRP A 468 6.58 -0.94 17.07
C TRP A 468 5.56 -2.07 17.25
N GLY A 469 5.45 -2.93 16.24
CA GLY A 469 4.54 -4.08 16.25
C GLY A 469 5.07 -5.25 15.45
N PHE A 470 4.65 -6.45 15.83
CA PHE A 470 4.87 -7.69 15.09
C PHE A 470 3.50 -8.30 14.83
N LEU A 471 3.08 -8.32 13.57
CA LEU A 471 1.77 -8.80 13.16
C LEU A 471 1.89 -10.16 12.45
N ARG A 472 0.88 -11.00 12.66
CA ARG A 472 0.73 -12.28 11.98
C ARG A 472 -0.68 -12.39 11.41
N HIS A 473 -0.78 -12.83 10.16
CA HIS A 473 -2.08 -13.13 9.57
C HIS A 473 -2.66 -14.41 10.20
N LYS A 474 -3.96 -14.41 10.50
CA LYS A 474 -4.63 -15.52 11.20
C LYS A 474 -4.74 -16.80 10.35
N GLY A 475 -4.74 -16.65 9.03
CA GLY A 475 -4.78 -17.78 8.08
C GLY A 475 -6.11 -18.54 8.08
N THR A 476 -7.17 -17.99 8.69
CA THR A 476 -8.50 -18.59 8.70
C THR A 476 -9.20 -18.38 7.36
N THR A 477 -10.16 -19.24 7.02
CA THR A 477 -10.83 -19.25 5.71
C THR A 477 -11.50 -17.91 5.38
N GLU A 478 -12.16 -17.28 6.36
CA GLU A 478 -12.79 -15.97 6.21
C GLU A 478 -11.79 -14.83 5.95
N CYS A 479 -10.52 -15.06 6.30
CA CYS A 479 -9.40 -14.16 6.08
C CYS A 479 -8.59 -14.49 4.82
N MET A 480 -8.99 -15.51 4.06
CA MET A 480 -8.42 -15.81 2.75
C MET A 480 -9.33 -15.27 1.64
N ALA A 481 -8.73 -14.91 0.51
CA ALA A 481 -9.41 -14.44 -0.69
C ALA A 481 -8.67 -14.92 -1.94
N PRO A 482 -9.29 -14.80 -3.13
CA PRO A 482 -8.54 -14.81 -4.37
C PRO A 482 -7.37 -13.82 -4.29
N ARG A 483 -6.22 -14.27 -4.81
CA ARG A 483 -5.00 -13.46 -4.91
C ARG A 483 -5.17 -12.35 -5.93
N VAL A 484 -4.65 -11.18 -5.61
CA VAL A 484 -4.41 -10.13 -6.60
C VAL A 484 -3.32 -10.61 -7.54
N THR A 485 -3.46 -10.32 -8.85
CA THR A 485 -2.48 -10.73 -9.86
C THR A 485 -1.34 -9.71 -9.95
N LEU A 486 -0.16 -10.18 -10.36
CA LEU A 486 0.95 -9.31 -10.72
C LEU A 486 1.05 -9.18 -12.24
N ALA A 487 1.23 -7.96 -12.74
CA ALA A 487 1.66 -7.78 -14.13
C ALA A 487 3.01 -8.51 -14.32
N GLY A 488 3.15 -9.28 -15.40
CA GLY A 488 4.38 -10.05 -15.70
C GLY A 488 4.59 -11.31 -14.84
N GLU A 489 3.62 -11.74 -14.02
CA GLU A 489 3.73 -12.96 -13.19
C GLU A 489 3.93 -14.24 -14.03
N SER A 490 3.48 -14.26 -15.28
CA SER A 490 3.61 -15.44 -16.16
C SER A 490 5.07 -15.87 -16.38
N CYS A 491 6.03 -14.94 -16.29
CA CYS A 491 7.45 -15.24 -16.39
C CYS A 491 7.96 -16.08 -15.21
N THR A 492 7.39 -15.87 -14.02
CA THR A 492 7.87 -16.39 -12.74
C THR A 492 6.91 -17.39 -12.11
N GLN A 493 5.85 -17.78 -12.81
CA GLN A 493 4.86 -18.71 -12.30
C GLN A 493 5.45 -20.06 -11.89
N LYS A 494 6.56 -20.49 -12.53
CA LYS A 494 7.27 -21.74 -12.21
C LYS A 494 8.03 -21.70 -10.88
N CYS A 495 8.14 -20.54 -10.22
CA CYS A 495 8.92 -20.41 -8.99
C CYS A 495 8.16 -20.87 -7.72
N PHE A 496 6.83 -21.09 -7.75
CA PHE A 496 6.00 -21.19 -6.53
C PHE A 496 4.80 -22.14 -6.57
#